data_AF-I2QB87-F1
#
_entry.id   AF-I2QB87-F1
#
_cell.length_a   1.000
_cell.length_b   1.000
_cell.length_c   1.000
_cell.angle_alpha   90.00
_cell.angle_beta   90.00
_cell.angle_gamma   90.00
#
_symmetry.space_group_name_H-M   'P 1'
#
loop_
_entity.id
_entity.type
_entity.pdbx_description
1 polymer ?
#
loop_
_entity_poly.entity_id
_entity_poly.type
_entity_poly.pdbx_seq_one_letter_code
_entity_poly.pdbx_strand_id
1 'polypeptide(L)'
;MQRCSVTISQIAGALARAQSELENPEKVLTATIVSPFPREESRTFRYASLASGLQIVRKCLTKHEIATVQATAIDVDTGLIRLTTTLLHASGEWIASDWPVCPVADTAAPHRMGAALTYARRYALFALVGIAGEDDLDAPDALAGPPAAASQPAVGAIAKPAKGVLNRAPVLGPPRSAELREQLLRQLAELSGSTDLLAWAKASLPLKNSLLEADARLVEAAYQSKLEDAIPPAASRVEQAHALDREPSLAEEPLPAAVAGTETAPQPALPAAPETGLAHPKEPPRKRSKAHLLFVRKQPCLVCQRAPCDAHHLKFAQPRALGRKVSDEFTVPLCRAHHQELHRHGNERAWWANMQIAPLPVAQDLWVASPVHSPSSAAVLSAAVPSRTGEEASPL
;
A
#
# COMPACT_ATOMS: atom_id res chain seq x y z
N MET A 1 31.66 -9.79 11.88
CA MET A 1 32.81 -10.64 11.49
C MET A 1 32.77 -11.89 12.36
N GLN A 2 32.98 -13.07 11.77
CA GLN A 2 33.04 -14.31 12.52
C GLN A 2 34.42 -14.44 13.17
N ARG A 3 34.46 -14.77 14.46
CA ARG A 3 35.68 -14.98 15.24
C ARG A 3 35.68 -16.41 15.78
N CYS A 4 36.84 -17.03 15.94
CA CYS A 4 36.92 -18.36 16.54
C CYS A 4 38.27 -18.57 17.23
N SER A 5 38.38 -19.65 17.99
CA SER A 5 39.65 -20.18 18.47
C SER A 5 40.58 -20.58 17.32
N VAL A 6 41.86 -20.77 17.64
CA VAL A 6 42.90 -21.18 16.67
C VAL A 6 42.56 -22.51 16.00
N THR A 7 41.98 -23.45 16.76
CA THR A 7 41.42 -24.71 16.26
C THR A 7 39.91 -24.73 16.51
N ILE A 8 39.16 -25.43 15.65
CA ILE A 8 37.71 -25.55 15.76
C ILE A 8 37.21 -26.99 15.53
N SER A 9 38.11 -27.98 15.51
CA SER A 9 37.78 -29.33 15.06
C SER A 9 36.74 -30.02 15.97
N GLN A 10 36.88 -29.86 17.27
CA GLN A 10 36.00 -30.48 18.27
C GLN A 10 34.65 -29.77 18.29
N ILE A 11 34.64 -28.43 18.33
CA ILE A 11 33.38 -27.67 18.33
C ILE A 11 32.63 -27.82 17.01
N ALA A 12 33.32 -27.88 15.87
CA ALA A 12 32.68 -28.09 14.57
C ALA A 12 32.03 -29.48 14.50
N GLY A 13 32.73 -30.53 14.95
CA GLY A 13 32.19 -31.88 15.00
C GLY A 13 31.00 -32.01 15.95
N ALA A 14 31.07 -31.39 17.13
CA ALA A 14 29.98 -31.33 18.09
C ALA A 14 28.77 -30.54 17.54
N LEU A 15 29.01 -29.40 16.89
CA LEU A 15 27.96 -28.57 16.31
C LEU A 15 27.26 -29.29 15.15
N ALA A 16 28.00 -30.00 14.29
CA ALA A 16 27.43 -30.79 13.21
C ALA A 16 26.50 -31.91 13.74
N ARG A 17 26.92 -32.61 14.81
CA ARG A 17 26.05 -33.61 15.47
C ARG A 17 24.83 -32.96 16.11
N ALA A 18 25.00 -31.86 16.81
CA ALA A 18 23.89 -31.11 17.38
C ALA A 18 22.88 -30.70 16.29
N GLN A 19 23.35 -30.12 15.19
CA GLN A 19 22.51 -29.71 14.06
C GLN A 19 21.72 -30.86 13.43
N SER A 20 22.23 -32.09 13.46
CA SER A 20 21.49 -33.27 12.98
C SER A 20 20.29 -33.65 13.86
N GLU A 21 20.33 -33.31 15.16
CA GLU A 21 19.23 -33.53 16.11
C GLU A 21 18.32 -32.30 16.25
N LEU A 22 18.71 -31.18 15.67
CA LEU A 22 18.12 -29.89 15.97
C LEU A 22 16.91 -29.64 15.07
N GLU A 23 15.75 -29.47 15.71
CA GLU A 23 14.49 -29.24 15.01
C GLU A 23 14.13 -27.75 15.04
N ASN A 24 13.45 -27.29 13.99
CA ASN A 24 12.91 -25.94 13.98
C ASN A 24 11.75 -25.84 14.98
N PRO A 25 11.67 -24.78 15.80
CA PRO A 25 10.62 -24.62 16.78
C PRO A 25 9.24 -24.52 16.11
N GLU A 26 8.23 -25.15 16.72
CA GLU A 26 6.85 -25.08 16.23
C GLU A 26 6.32 -23.64 16.29
N LYS A 27 5.71 -23.20 15.18
CA LYS A 27 5.12 -21.87 15.02
C LYS A 27 3.69 -21.84 15.57
N VAL A 28 3.55 -22.01 16.89
CA VAL A 28 2.24 -22.13 17.57
C VAL A 28 1.63 -20.75 17.88
N LEU A 29 2.45 -19.70 18.02
CA LEU A 29 1.97 -18.36 18.34
C LEU A 29 1.60 -17.60 17.09
N THR A 30 0.62 -16.72 17.21
CA THR A 30 0.14 -15.89 16.10
C THR A 30 0.20 -14.42 16.52
N ALA A 31 0.89 -13.60 15.74
CA ALA A 31 0.98 -12.17 15.94
C ALA A 31 0.25 -11.47 14.80
N THR A 32 -0.49 -10.43 15.16
CA THR A 32 -1.25 -9.61 14.23
C THR A 32 -0.67 -8.21 14.25
N ILE A 33 0.02 -7.82 13.19
CA ILE A 33 0.39 -6.42 12.98
C ILE A 33 -0.86 -5.72 12.44
N VAL A 34 -1.51 -4.97 13.32
CA VAL A 34 -2.62 -4.11 12.95
C VAL A 34 -2.06 -3.02 12.03
N SER A 35 -2.57 -2.95 10.80
CA SER A 35 -2.14 -1.85 9.94
C SER A 35 -2.60 -0.52 10.56
N PRO A 36 -1.70 0.47 10.69
CA PRO A 36 -2.10 1.81 11.11
C PRO A 36 -3.00 2.49 10.06
N PHE A 37 -3.18 1.88 8.88
CA PHE A 37 -4.02 2.38 7.82
C PHE A 37 -5.37 1.63 7.77
N PRO A 38 -6.52 2.33 7.85
CA PRO A 38 -7.86 1.71 7.94
C PRO A 38 -8.30 0.81 6.78
N ARG A 39 -7.49 0.70 5.71
CA ARG A 39 -7.79 -0.05 4.47
C ARG A 39 -6.83 -1.20 4.20
N GLU A 40 -5.82 -1.40 5.03
CA GLU A 40 -4.90 -2.53 4.92
C GLU A 40 -5.30 -3.59 5.94
N GLU A 41 -5.45 -4.83 5.47
CA GLU A 41 -5.72 -5.94 6.35
C GLU A 41 -4.54 -6.14 7.30
N SER A 42 -4.89 -6.45 8.56
CA SER A 42 -3.87 -6.74 9.56
C SER A 42 -3.09 -7.97 9.11
N ARG A 43 -1.76 -7.89 9.15
CA ARG A 43 -0.91 -9.01 8.75
C ARG A 43 -0.77 -9.94 9.93
N THR A 44 -1.25 -11.16 9.74
CA THR A 44 -1.15 -12.21 10.73
C THR A 44 -0.02 -13.15 10.34
N PHE A 45 0.96 -13.33 11.21
CA PHE A 45 2.05 -14.26 11.00
C PHE A 45 2.18 -15.21 12.19
N ARG A 46 2.57 -16.45 11.88
CA ARG A 46 2.83 -17.46 12.89
C ARG A 46 4.30 -17.44 13.26
N TYR A 47 4.57 -17.45 14.55
CA TYR A 47 5.89 -17.36 15.10
C TYR A 47 6.10 -18.37 16.23
N ALA A 48 7.36 -18.72 16.47
CA ALA A 48 7.73 -19.55 17.60
C ALA A 48 8.02 -18.66 18.81
N SER A 49 7.68 -19.11 20.02
CA SER A 49 8.06 -18.35 21.21
C SER A 49 9.59 -18.35 21.35
N LEU A 50 10.18 -17.22 21.71
CA LEU A 50 11.62 -17.10 21.98
C LEU A 50 12.07 -18.17 23.01
N ALA A 51 11.25 -18.40 24.02
CA ALA A 51 11.51 -19.40 25.05
C ALA A 51 11.58 -20.82 24.49
N SER A 52 10.69 -21.18 23.55
CA SER A 52 10.66 -22.50 22.90
C SER A 52 11.93 -22.75 22.08
N GLY A 53 12.32 -21.80 21.23
CA GLY A 53 13.54 -21.94 20.43
C GLY A 53 14.80 -21.99 21.30
N LEU A 54 14.89 -21.18 22.36
CA LEU A 54 16.00 -21.26 23.32
C LEU A 54 16.05 -22.60 24.06
N GLN A 55 14.91 -23.19 24.39
CA GLN A 55 14.85 -24.48 25.08
C GLN A 55 15.34 -25.62 24.17
N ILE A 56 14.94 -25.63 22.91
CA ILE A 56 15.40 -26.60 21.91
C ILE A 56 16.93 -26.48 21.74
N VAL A 57 17.42 -25.25 21.52
CA VAL A 57 18.86 -24.98 21.37
C VAL A 57 19.64 -25.45 22.61
N ARG A 58 19.22 -25.04 23.81
CA ARG A 58 19.91 -25.42 25.06
C ARG A 58 19.94 -26.93 25.24
N LYS A 59 18.81 -27.62 25.04
CA LYS A 59 18.71 -29.06 25.20
C LYS A 59 19.62 -29.80 24.21
N CYS A 60 19.65 -29.36 22.97
CA CYS A 60 20.46 -30.00 21.92
C CYS A 60 21.96 -29.71 22.11
N LEU A 61 22.35 -28.45 22.22
CA LEU A 61 23.76 -28.06 22.33
C LEU A 61 24.43 -28.62 23.59
N THR A 62 23.74 -28.65 24.73
CA THR A 62 24.32 -29.15 25.99
C THR A 62 24.67 -30.64 25.91
N LYS A 63 23.91 -31.46 25.16
CA LYS A 63 24.24 -32.89 24.94
C LYS A 63 25.58 -33.07 24.23
N HIS A 64 25.93 -32.13 23.38
CA HIS A 64 27.17 -32.12 22.61
C HIS A 64 28.22 -31.20 23.23
N GLU A 65 28.10 -30.92 24.54
CA GLU A 65 29.06 -30.15 25.33
C GLU A 65 29.28 -28.71 24.81
N ILE A 66 28.27 -28.13 24.16
CA ILE A 66 28.29 -26.75 23.67
C ILE A 66 27.45 -25.86 24.58
N ALA A 67 28.08 -24.82 25.13
CA ALA A 67 27.44 -23.74 25.85
C ALA A 67 27.29 -22.49 24.98
N THR A 68 26.30 -21.64 25.28
CA THR A 68 26.05 -20.39 24.56
C THR A 68 26.24 -19.19 25.50
N VAL A 69 26.98 -18.18 25.04
CA VAL A 69 27.21 -16.93 25.77
C VAL A 69 26.89 -15.75 24.86
N GLN A 70 26.09 -14.82 25.37
CA GLN A 70 25.70 -13.61 24.64
C GLN A 70 26.07 -12.38 25.47
N ALA A 71 27.11 -11.67 25.02
CA ALA A 71 27.64 -10.49 25.69
C ALA A 71 27.32 -9.23 24.87
N THR A 72 26.96 -8.15 25.55
CA THR A 72 26.69 -6.84 24.93
C THR A 72 27.83 -5.88 25.26
N ALA A 73 28.35 -5.19 24.26
CA ALA A 73 29.38 -4.17 24.40
C ALA A 73 29.00 -2.89 23.67
N ILE A 74 29.50 -1.76 24.15
CA ILE A 74 29.42 -0.48 23.44
C ILE A 74 30.66 -0.36 22.57
N ASP A 75 30.45 -0.23 21.27
CA ASP A 75 31.50 0.04 20.29
C ASP A 75 31.68 1.56 20.18
N VAL A 76 32.75 2.06 20.79
CA VAL A 76 33.02 3.51 20.89
C VAL A 76 33.32 4.15 19.54
N ASP A 77 33.91 3.41 18.61
CA ASP A 77 34.31 3.93 17.29
C ASP A 77 33.09 4.10 16.38
N THR A 78 32.13 3.17 16.46
CA THR A 78 30.93 3.19 15.62
C THR A 78 29.71 3.82 16.32
N GLY A 79 29.77 4.01 17.64
CA GLY A 79 28.63 4.50 18.43
C GLY A 79 27.45 3.52 18.47
N LEU A 80 27.71 2.22 18.27
CA LEU A 80 26.70 1.16 18.25
C LEU A 80 26.82 0.23 19.46
N ILE A 81 25.67 -0.25 19.93
CA ILE A 81 25.60 -1.41 20.82
C ILE A 81 25.82 -2.66 19.96
N ARG A 82 26.80 -3.47 20.33
CA ARG A 82 27.17 -4.71 19.66
C ARG A 82 26.84 -5.90 20.56
N LEU A 83 26.27 -6.94 19.97
CA LEU A 83 26.02 -8.23 20.62
C LEU A 83 27.01 -9.25 20.07
N THR A 84 27.81 -9.85 20.94
CA THR A 84 28.67 -11.00 20.61
C THR A 84 27.99 -12.27 21.09
N THR A 85 27.62 -13.15 20.18
CA THR A 85 27.11 -14.50 20.49
C THR A 85 28.24 -15.51 20.28
N THR A 86 28.58 -16.26 21.31
CA THR A 86 29.67 -17.25 21.32
C THR A 86 29.14 -18.63 21.66
N LEU A 87 29.50 -19.62 20.86
CA LEU A 87 29.40 -21.04 21.17
C LEU A 87 30.74 -21.49 21.76
N LEU A 88 30.70 -22.11 22.94
CA LEU A 88 31.86 -22.60 23.69
C LEU A 88 31.74 -24.12 23.80
N HIS A 89 32.79 -24.86 23.51
CA HIS A 89 32.83 -26.32 23.68
C HIS A 89 33.67 -26.70 24.90
N ALA A 90 33.41 -27.85 25.53
CA ALA A 90 34.18 -28.34 26.69
C ALA A 90 35.69 -28.51 26.43
N SER A 91 36.10 -28.65 25.17
CA SER A 91 37.52 -28.66 24.78
C SER A 91 38.22 -27.29 24.89
N GLY A 92 37.47 -26.21 25.14
CA GLY A 92 37.97 -24.83 25.12
C GLY A 92 37.91 -24.16 23.73
N GLU A 93 37.51 -24.89 22.69
CA GLU A 93 37.27 -24.31 21.36
C GLU A 93 35.98 -23.49 21.33
N TRP A 94 35.96 -22.44 20.51
CA TRP A 94 34.83 -21.52 20.45
C TRP A 94 34.65 -20.88 19.08
N ILE A 95 33.40 -20.52 18.78
CA ILE A 95 33.01 -19.77 17.58
C ILE A 95 32.11 -18.62 18.03
N ALA A 96 32.39 -17.40 17.58
CA ALA A 96 31.63 -16.21 17.90
C ALA A 96 31.20 -15.43 16.66
N SER A 97 30.07 -14.77 16.79
CA SER A 97 29.54 -13.82 15.80
C SER A 97 29.15 -12.52 16.48
N ASP A 98 29.54 -11.42 15.87
CA ASP A 98 29.22 -10.07 16.31
C ASP A 98 28.08 -9.48 15.48
N TRP A 99 27.05 -8.98 16.15
CA TRP A 99 25.85 -8.40 15.56
C TRP A 99 25.65 -6.95 16.02
N PRO A 100 25.52 -5.95 15.12
CA PRO A 100 25.16 -4.59 15.49
C PRO A 100 23.68 -4.51 15.87
N VAL A 101 23.37 -4.01 17.08
CA VAL A 101 22.00 -4.01 17.63
C VAL A 101 21.28 -2.70 17.37
N CYS A 102 21.76 -1.61 17.97
CA CYS A 102 21.18 -0.28 17.83
C CYS A 102 22.21 0.80 18.22
N PRO A 103 21.99 2.08 17.86
CA PRO A 103 22.84 3.18 18.32
C PRO A 103 22.86 3.32 19.84
N VAL A 104 23.98 3.78 20.40
CA VAL A 104 24.10 4.06 21.84
C VAL A 104 23.09 5.10 22.31
N ALA A 105 22.64 6.02 21.44
CA ALA A 105 21.59 6.99 21.75
C ALA A 105 20.26 6.32 22.18
N ASP A 106 19.98 5.10 21.72
CA ASP A 106 18.76 4.37 22.13
C ASP A 106 18.82 3.87 23.58
N THR A 107 19.96 3.96 24.27
CA THR A 107 20.05 3.73 25.73
C THR A 107 19.16 4.70 26.53
N ALA A 108 18.88 5.88 25.98
CA ALA A 108 17.93 6.85 26.56
C ALA A 108 16.47 6.36 26.52
N ALA A 109 16.17 5.32 25.73
CA ALA A 109 14.87 4.68 25.65
C ALA A 109 14.99 3.17 25.99
N PRO A 110 15.04 2.80 27.28
CA PRO A 110 15.34 1.42 27.71
C PRO A 110 14.41 0.35 27.11
N HIS A 111 13.14 0.68 26.87
CA HIS A 111 12.17 -0.22 26.24
C HIS A 111 12.54 -0.56 24.80
N ARG A 112 13.01 0.42 24.02
CA ARG A 112 13.41 0.23 22.62
C ARG A 112 14.71 -0.56 22.53
N MET A 113 15.70 -0.20 23.34
CA MET A 113 16.95 -0.95 23.45
C MET A 113 16.69 -2.40 23.89
N GLY A 114 15.83 -2.61 24.89
CA GLY A 114 15.45 -3.94 25.37
C GLY A 114 14.79 -4.79 24.29
N ALA A 115 13.89 -4.20 23.50
CA ALA A 115 13.26 -4.86 22.36
C ALA A 115 14.29 -5.24 21.28
N ALA A 116 15.17 -4.32 20.90
CA ALA A 116 16.23 -4.56 19.91
C ALA A 116 17.20 -5.66 20.36
N LEU A 117 17.61 -5.65 21.64
CA LEU A 117 18.48 -6.68 22.22
C LEU A 117 17.80 -8.05 22.28
N THR A 118 16.52 -8.10 22.62
CA THR A 118 15.74 -9.35 22.65
C THR A 118 15.68 -9.97 21.26
N TYR A 119 15.43 -9.16 20.24
CA TYR A 119 15.43 -9.59 18.85
C TYR A 119 16.83 -10.04 18.42
N ALA A 120 17.85 -9.21 18.61
CA ALA A 120 19.23 -9.55 18.21
C ALA A 120 19.74 -10.84 18.86
N ARG A 121 19.47 -11.07 20.15
CA ARG A 121 19.85 -12.31 20.85
C ARG A 121 19.24 -13.55 20.22
N ARG A 122 17.99 -13.47 19.76
CA ARG A 122 17.31 -14.56 19.06
C ARG A 122 17.99 -14.87 17.73
N TYR A 123 18.05 -13.89 16.85
CA TYR A 123 18.50 -14.10 15.47
C TYR A 123 19.98 -14.42 15.40
N ALA A 124 20.82 -13.76 16.22
CA ALA A 124 22.25 -14.05 16.25
C ALA A 124 22.53 -15.50 16.66
N LEU A 125 21.79 -16.03 17.65
CA LEU A 125 21.94 -17.43 18.07
C LEU A 125 21.38 -18.40 17.03
N PHE A 126 20.18 -18.15 16.50
CA PHE A 126 19.56 -19.05 15.52
C PHE A 126 20.37 -19.13 14.23
N ALA A 127 20.89 -18.01 13.75
CA ALA A 127 21.79 -17.98 12.59
C ALA A 127 23.07 -18.78 12.84
N LEU A 128 23.64 -18.71 14.05
CA LEU A 128 24.88 -19.41 14.38
C LEU A 128 24.69 -20.91 14.55
N VAL A 129 23.53 -21.34 15.04
CA VAL A 129 23.18 -22.74 15.28
C VAL A 129 22.52 -23.40 14.06
N GLY A 130 22.07 -22.63 13.07
CA GLY A 130 21.44 -23.15 11.85
C GLY A 130 19.94 -23.41 11.97
N ILE A 131 19.26 -22.70 12.88
CA ILE A 131 17.80 -22.71 12.97
C ILE A 131 17.26 -21.70 11.97
N ALA A 132 16.33 -22.14 11.12
CA ALA A 132 15.53 -21.22 10.34
C ALA A 132 14.62 -20.46 11.31
N GLY A 133 14.80 -19.14 11.39
CA GLY A 133 13.88 -18.27 12.10
C GLY A 133 12.45 -18.42 11.57
N GLU A 134 11.52 -17.79 12.29
CA GLU A 134 10.11 -17.57 11.90
C GLU A 134 9.99 -17.28 10.40
N ASP A 135 8.87 -17.63 9.73
CA ASP A 135 8.71 -17.32 8.30
C ASP A 135 9.04 -15.85 8.08
N ASP A 136 10.19 -15.60 7.44
CA ASP A 136 10.69 -14.26 7.17
C ASP A 136 9.90 -13.71 5.98
N LEU A 137 8.61 -13.44 6.23
CA LEU A 137 7.73 -12.70 5.34
C LEU A 137 7.99 -11.19 5.44
N ASP A 138 8.99 -10.78 6.22
CA ASP A 138 9.44 -9.39 6.37
C ASP A 138 10.74 -9.10 5.60
N ALA A 139 11.29 -10.05 4.85
CA ALA A 139 12.18 -9.71 3.74
C ALA A 139 11.34 -9.01 2.66
N PRO A 140 11.45 -7.69 2.44
CA PRO A 140 10.95 -7.13 1.20
C PRO A 140 11.68 -7.89 0.09
N ASP A 141 10.96 -8.35 -0.94
CA ASP A 141 11.53 -8.85 -2.19
C ASP A 141 12.61 -7.87 -2.68
N ALA A 142 13.84 -8.13 -2.26
CA ALA A 142 15.01 -7.35 -2.57
C ALA A 142 16.01 -8.38 -3.04
N LEU A 143 16.17 -8.40 -4.37
CA LEU A 143 17.14 -9.19 -5.15
C LEU A 143 16.65 -10.55 -5.71
N ALA A 144 15.49 -10.59 -6.35
CA ALA A 144 15.27 -11.53 -7.45
C ALA A 144 15.47 -10.79 -8.79
N GLY A 145 16.68 -10.89 -9.35
CA GLY A 145 16.89 -10.63 -10.78
C GLY A 145 16.10 -11.67 -11.63
N PRO A 146 15.79 -11.38 -12.89
CA PRO A 146 15.01 -12.31 -13.72
C PRO A 146 15.78 -13.63 -13.88
N PRO A 147 15.20 -14.81 -13.57
CA PRO A 147 15.89 -16.06 -13.81
C PRO A 147 16.02 -16.30 -15.32
N ALA A 148 17.24 -16.62 -15.72
CA ALA A 148 17.57 -17.08 -17.06
C ALA A 148 16.79 -18.36 -17.38
N ALA A 149 16.30 -18.43 -18.63
CA ALA A 149 15.54 -19.55 -19.15
C ALA A 149 16.38 -20.84 -19.14
N ALA A 150 15.89 -21.86 -18.42
CA ALA A 150 16.27 -23.25 -18.63
C ALA A 150 15.01 -24.03 -18.98
N SER A 151 15.03 -24.61 -20.17
CA SER A 151 13.97 -25.38 -20.83
C SER A 151 13.79 -26.75 -20.18
N GLN A 152 12.55 -27.17 -19.92
CA GLN A 152 12.16 -28.60 -19.86
C GLN A 152 10.65 -28.77 -20.15
N PRO A 153 10.20 -29.99 -20.53
CA PRO A 153 9.31 -30.21 -21.67
C PRO A 153 7.81 -30.19 -21.36
N ALA A 154 7.04 -30.06 -22.44
CA ALA A 154 5.58 -29.96 -22.47
C ALA A 154 4.87 -31.28 -22.14
N VAL A 155 3.91 -31.23 -21.21
CA VAL A 155 2.71 -32.09 -21.23
C VAL A 155 1.53 -31.35 -20.60
N GLY A 156 0.41 -31.29 -21.32
CA GLY A 156 -0.94 -31.21 -20.74
C GLY A 156 -1.53 -29.81 -20.57
N ALA A 157 -2.25 -29.33 -21.59
CA ALA A 157 -3.09 -28.15 -21.52
C ALA A 157 -4.30 -28.38 -20.56
N ILE A 158 -4.42 -27.53 -19.54
CA ILE A 158 -5.68 -27.26 -18.83
C ILE A 158 -5.84 -25.74 -18.75
N ALA A 159 -7.04 -25.28 -19.14
CA ALA A 159 -7.39 -23.87 -19.29
C ALA A 159 -7.20 -23.04 -18.01
N LYS A 160 -6.70 -21.80 -18.18
CA LYS A 160 -6.53 -20.80 -17.11
C LYS A 160 -7.88 -20.30 -16.59
N PRO A 161 -8.14 -20.23 -15.27
CA PRO A 161 -9.21 -19.39 -14.76
C PRO A 161 -8.75 -17.92 -14.73
N ALA A 162 -9.72 -17.03 -14.97
CA ALA A 162 -9.53 -15.59 -15.05
C ALA A 162 -9.15 -14.96 -13.69
N LYS A 163 -8.57 -13.76 -13.80
CA LYS A 163 -8.06 -12.89 -12.74
C LYS A 163 -8.98 -12.75 -11.51
N GLY A 164 -8.34 -12.88 -10.34
CA GLY A 164 -8.63 -12.24 -9.05
C GLY A 164 -10.03 -11.66 -8.86
N VAL A 165 -10.94 -12.48 -8.36
CA VAL A 165 -12.16 -12.02 -7.70
C VAL A 165 -11.81 -11.78 -6.24
N LEU A 166 -11.97 -10.54 -5.77
CA LEU A 166 -11.88 -10.18 -4.36
C LEU A 166 -12.81 -11.11 -3.56
N ASN A 167 -12.36 -11.61 -2.42
CA ASN A 167 -13.16 -12.41 -1.49
C ASN A 167 -14.39 -11.61 -1.01
N ARG A 168 -15.45 -11.62 -1.81
CA ARG A 168 -16.78 -11.17 -1.41
C ARG A 168 -17.42 -12.36 -0.69
N ALA A 169 -18.03 -12.11 0.47
CA ALA A 169 -18.89 -13.12 1.09
C ALA A 169 -19.88 -13.64 0.03
N PRO A 170 -20.09 -14.95 -0.10
CA PRO A 170 -20.94 -15.50 -1.14
C PRO A 170 -22.34 -14.89 -1.02
N VAL A 171 -22.84 -14.33 -2.12
CA VAL A 171 -24.20 -13.78 -2.20
C VAL A 171 -25.18 -14.92 -1.92
N LEU A 172 -26.12 -14.70 -1.00
CA LEU A 172 -27.12 -15.68 -0.61
C LEU A 172 -28.04 -15.98 -1.80
N GLY A 173 -28.48 -17.24 -1.90
CA GLY A 173 -29.52 -17.61 -2.85
C GLY A 173 -30.84 -16.90 -2.56
N PRO A 174 -31.76 -16.78 -3.54
CA PRO A 174 -33.00 -16.00 -3.42
C PRO A 174 -33.83 -16.21 -2.13
N PRO A 175 -34.09 -17.43 -1.63
CA PRO A 175 -34.89 -17.61 -0.42
C PRO A 175 -34.15 -17.09 0.84
N ARG A 176 -32.85 -17.33 0.94
CA ARG A 176 -32.04 -16.91 2.10
C ARG A 176 -31.77 -15.41 2.10
N SER A 177 -31.67 -14.79 0.91
CA SER A 177 -31.58 -13.34 0.77
C SER A 177 -32.87 -12.66 1.21
N ALA A 178 -34.03 -13.20 0.82
CA ALA A 178 -35.33 -12.70 1.27
C ALA A 178 -35.51 -12.84 2.81
N GLU A 179 -35.15 -13.99 3.39
CA GLU A 179 -35.20 -14.21 4.84
C GLU A 179 -34.31 -13.21 5.61
N LEU A 180 -33.08 -13.00 5.16
CA LEU A 180 -32.15 -12.06 5.79
C LEU A 180 -32.61 -10.60 5.61
N ARG A 181 -33.21 -10.26 4.46
CA ARG A 181 -33.84 -8.95 4.24
C ARG A 181 -34.95 -8.70 5.26
N GLU A 182 -35.88 -9.63 5.42
CA GLU A 182 -36.99 -9.51 6.37
C GLU A 182 -36.47 -9.38 7.82
N GLN A 183 -35.42 -10.12 8.17
CA GLN A 183 -34.78 -10.02 9.48
C GLN A 183 -34.19 -8.61 9.70
N LEU A 184 -33.47 -8.06 8.73
CA LEU A 184 -32.87 -6.73 8.83
C LEU A 184 -33.92 -5.62 8.87
N LEU A 185 -34.98 -5.72 8.07
CA LEU A 185 -36.09 -4.77 8.10
C LEU A 185 -36.83 -4.77 9.45
N ARG A 186 -37.02 -5.95 10.06
CA ARG A 186 -37.63 -6.06 11.39
C ARG A 186 -36.78 -5.41 12.47
N GLN A 187 -35.47 -5.69 12.48
CA GLN A 187 -34.54 -5.05 13.42
C GLN A 187 -34.54 -3.54 13.27
N LEU A 188 -34.57 -3.04 12.03
CA LEU A 188 -34.60 -1.61 11.75
C LEU A 188 -35.91 -0.94 12.21
N ALA A 189 -37.05 -1.66 12.15
CA ALA A 189 -38.33 -1.16 12.61
C ALA A 189 -38.36 -0.90 14.12
N GLU A 190 -37.64 -1.72 14.90
CA GLU A 190 -37.55 -1.66 16.38
C GLU A 190 -36.67 -0.52 16.90
N LEU A 191 -35.85 0.11 16.05
CA LEU A 191 -34.95 1.21 16.44
C LEU A 191 -35.69 2.53 16.54
N SER A 192 -35.47 3.25 17.65
CA SER A 192 -36.17 4.49 18.01
C SER A 192 -35.24 5.70 18.27
N GLY A 193 -33.97 5.65 17.84
CA GLY A 193 -32.99 6.72 18.06
C GLY A 193 -31.84 6.78 17.04
N SER A 194 -31.28 7.98 16.82
CA SER A 194 -30.22 8.24 15.83
C SER A 194 -28.89 7.55 16.15
N THR A 195 -28.53 7.43 17.44
CA THR A 195 -27.34 6.70 17.89
C THR A 195 -27.47 5.19 17.66
N ASP A 196 -28.68 4.64 17.86
CA ASP A 196 -28.97 3.22 17.68
C ASP A 196 -28.98 2.83 16.19
N LEU A 197 -29.42 3.75 15.31
CA LEU A 197 -29.32 3.60 13.85
C LEU A 197 -27.87 3.52 13.36
N LEU A 198 -26.95 4.31 13.94
CA LEU A 198 -25.54 4.28 13.57
C LEU A 198 -24.83 3.01 14.06
N ALA A 199 -25.16 2.55 15.26
CA ALA A 199 -24.67 1.28 15.80
C ALA A 199 -25.17 0.09 14.97
N TRP A 200 -26.46 0.09 14.62
CA TRP A 200 -27.07 -0.94 13.78
C TRP A 200 -26.46 -0.97 12.38
N ALA A 201 -26.25 0.19 11.73
CA ALA A 201 -25.63 0.25 10.40
C ALA A 201 -24.23 -0.39 10.39
N LYS A 202 -23.41 -0.14 11.41
CA LYS A 202 -22.09 -0.76 11.53
C LYS A 202 -22.17 -2.28 11.66
N ALA A 203 -23.15 -2.80 12.39
CA ALA A 203 -23.35 -4.23 12.59
C ALA A 203 -24.00 -4.93 11.38
N SER A 204 -24.87 -4.25 10.63
CA SER A 204 -25.62 -4.81 9.51
C SER A 204 -24.88 -4.73 8.17
N LEU A 205 -23.86 -3.88 8.04
CA LEU A 205 -23.05 -3.70 6.82
C LEU A 205 -22.44 -5.02 6.27
N PRO A 206 -21.81 -5.89 7.08
CA PRO A 206 -21.31 -7.18 6.59
C PRO A 206 -22.42 -8.13 6.14
N LEU A 207 -23.59 -8.09 6.78
CA LEU A 207 -24.76 -8.93 6.46
C LEU A 207 -25.43 -8.47 5.15
N LYS A 208 -25.59 -7.16 4.96
CA LYS A 208 -26.10 -6.57 3.71
C LYS A 208 -25.23 -6.94 2.51
N ASN A 209 -23.91 -7.04 2.69
CA ASN A 209 -22.99 -7.45 1.62
C ASN A 209 -23.17 -8.90 1.15
N SER A 210 -23.97 -9.70 1.88
CA SER A 210 -24.37 -11.06 1.50
C SER A 210 -25.76 -11.15 0.85
N LEU A 211 -26.55 -10.06 0.84
CA LEU A 211 -27.85 -10.00 0.16
C LEU A 211 -27.70 -9.88 -1.36
N LEU A 212 -28.75 -10.28 -2.08
CA LEU A 212 -28.95 -9.90 -3.48
C LEU A 212 -29.10 -8.38 -3.58
N GLU A 213 -28.71 -7.81 -4.72
CA GLU A 213 -28.72 -6.37 -4.95
C GLU A 213 -30.11 -5.74 -4.76
N ALA A 214 -31.17 -6.41 -5.22
CA ALA A 214 -32.54 -5.95 -5.03
C ALA A 214 -32.94 -5.89 -3.54
N ASP A 215 -32.56 -6.91 -2.75
CA ASP A 215 -32.86 -6.98 -1.32
C ASP A 215 -32.03 -5.99 -0.50
N ALA A 216 -30.75 -5.80 -0.86
CA ALA A 216 -29.88 -4.81 -0.24
C ALA A 216 -30.41 -3.38 -0.42
N ARG A 217 -30.91 -3.04 -1.62
CA ARG A 217 -31.52 -1.74 -1.90
C ARG A 217 -32.76 -1.47 -1.04
N LEU A 218 -33.57 -2.49 -0.78
CA LEU A 218 -34.77 -2.36 0.08
C LEU A 218 -34.39 -2.05 1.53
N VAL A 219 -33.34 -2.71 2.05
CA VAL A 219 -32.82 -2.43 3.42
C VAL A 219 -32.19 -1.04 3.50
N GLU A 220 -31.48 -0.60 2.47
CA GLU A 220 -30.89 0.75 2.39
C GLU A 220 -31.96 1.85 2.35
N ALA A 221 -33.00 1.67 1.54
CA ALA A 221 -34.11 2.62 1.44
C ALA A 221 -34.85 2.76 2.78
N ALA A 222 -35.12 1.64 3.46
CA ALA A 222 -35.74 1.66 4.78
C ALA A 222 -34.87 2.36 5.84
N TYR A 223 -33.54 2.14 5.79
CA TYR A 223 -32.60 2.79 6.70
C TYR A 223 -32.55 4.30 6.48
N GLN A 224 -32.53 4.72 5.21
CA GLN A 224 -32.53 6.13 4.85
C GLN A 224 -33.82 6.83 5.31
N SER A 225 -34.99 6.23 5.10
CA SER A 225 -36.26 6.76 5.60
C SER A 225 -36.24 6.95 7.12
N LYS A 226 -35.75 5.95 7.87
CA LYS A 226 -35.61 6.03 9.34
C LYS A 226 -34.61 7.10 9.79
N LEU A 227 -33.56 7.35 9.01
CA LEU A 227 -32.58 8.39 9.29
C LEU A 227 -33.18 9.79 9.08
N GLU A 228 -33.95 9.97 8.02
CA GLU A 228 -34.67 11.22 7.71
C GLU A 228 -35.74 11.52 8.76
N ASP A 229 -36.48 10.50 9.23
CA ASP A 229 -37.46 10.63 10.32
C ASP A 229 -36.83 10.96 11.68
N ALA A 230 -35.57 10.58 11.90
CA ALA A 230 -34.84 10.82 13.16
C ALA A 230 -34.23 12.24 13.27
N ILE A 231 -34.31 13.05 12.21
CA ILE A 231 -33.83 14.44 12.17
C ILE A 231 -35.04 15.38 12.36
N PRO A 232 -35.18 16.09 13.50
CA PRO A 232 -36.26 17.07 13.65
C PRO A 232 -36.06 18.25 12.67
N PRO A 233 -37.13 18.83 12.09
CA PRO A 233 -37.00 19.91 11.12
C PRO A 233 -36.63 21.20 11.85
N ALA A 234 -35.35 21.57 11.80
CA ALA A 234 -34.89 22.90 12.18
C ALA A 234 -33.89 23.43 11.14
N ALA A 235 -34.18 24.64 10.66
CA ALA A 235 -33.38 25.51 9.80
C ALA A 235 -33.50 25.34 8.26
N SER A 236 -34.71 25.59 7.74
CA SER A 236 -34.86 26.31 6.46
C SER A 236 -35.43 27.69 6.75
N ARG A 237 -34.58 28.60 7.22
CA ARG A 237 -34.89 30.03 7.34
C ARG A 237 -33.58 30.80 7.19
N VAL A 238 -33.23 31.16 5.95
CA VAL A 238 -32.69 32.45 5.48
C VAL A 238 -32.41 32.26 3.99
N GLU A 239 -33.35 32.68 3.14
CA GLU A 239 -33.08 33.30 1.82
C GLU A 239 -34.42 33.77 1.20
N GLN A 240 -35.06 34.73 1.87
CA GLN A 240 -36.05 35.62 1.27
C GLN A 240 -35.90 36.99 1.95
N ALA A 241 -35.00 37.82 1.41
CA ALA A 241 -35.01 39.27 1.57
C ALA A 241 -33.92 39.89 0.68
N HIS A 242 -34.21 40.07 -0.61
CA HIS A 242 -33.79 41.25 -1.39
C HIS A 242 -34.36 41.15 -2.81
N ALA A 243 -35.58 41.66 -2.99
CA ALA A 243 -36.07 42.26 -4.24
C ALA A 243 -37.51 42.76 -4.01
N LEU A 244 -37.65 43.93 -3.38
CA LEU A 244 -38.82 44.77 -3.56
C LEU A 244 -38.29 46.18 -3.85
N ASP A 245 -38.27 46.51 -5.13
CA ASP A 245 -38.52 47.86 -5.64
C ASP A 245 -38.73 47.73 -7.15
N ARG A 246 -40.00 47.74 -7.58
CA ARG A 246 -40.60 48.59 -8.64
C ARG A 246 -41.77 47.88 -9.34
N GLU A 247 -42.98 48.32 -9.00
CA GLU A 247 -44.23 48.18 -9.77
C GLU A 247 -44.36 49.33 -10.82
N PRO A 248 -45.38 49.38 -11.71
CA PRO A 248 -46.17 48.32 -12.37
C PRO A 248 -46.32 48.57 -13.90
N SER A 249 -47.09 47.73 -14.63
CA SER A 249 -48.29 48.13 -15.41
C SER A 249 -48.54 47.38 -16.75
N LEU A 250 -49.76 46.78 -16.84
CA LEU A 250 -50.67 46.55 -18.00
C LEU A 250 -50.35 45.43 -19.02
N ALA A 251 -51.13 44.33 -19.03
CA ALA A 251 -52.36 44.06 -19.84
C ALA A 251 -52.00 43.68 -21.31
N GLU A 252 -52.52 42.65 -21.99
CA GLU A 252 -53.86 42.06 -22.11
C GLU A 252 -53.80 40.59 -22.62
N GLU A 253 -54.83 39.80 -22.31
CA GLU A 253 -55.29 38.59 -23.02
C GLU A 253 -56.36 39.03 -24.05
N PRO A 254 -56.61 38.33 -25.19
CA PRO A 254 -57.44 37.12 -25.13
C PRO A 254 -57.23 36.02 -26.23
N LEU A 255 -57.57 34.78 -25.84
CA LEU A 255 -57.96 33.61 -26.65
C LEU A 255 -59.30 33.83 -27.43
N PRO A 256 -59.75 33.04 -28.44
CA PRO A 256 -59.98 31.57 -28.30
C PRO A 256 -60.04 30.65 -29.57
N ALA A 257 -60.26 29.35 -29.25
CA ALA A 257 -60.89 28.24 -30.01
C ALA A 257 -60.04 27.51 -31.09
N ALA A 258 -59.57 26.26 -30.88
CA ALA A 258 -60.23 24.95 -30.73
C ALA A 258 -60.46 24.20 -32.06
N VAL A 259 -59.81 23.04 -32.25
CA VAL A 259 -60.40 21.75 -32.73
C VAL A 259 -59.39 20.60 -32.61
N ALA A 260 -59.92 19.42 -32.27
CA ALA A 260 -59.26 18.18 -31.89
C ALA A 260 -58.87 17.26 -33.08
N GLY A 261 -57.99 16.27 -32.83
CA GLY A 261 -57.96 15.03 -33.62
C GLY A 261 -56.62 14.27 -33.75
N THR A 262 -56.28 13.51 -32.71
CA THR A 262 -55.81 12.09 -32.75
C THR A 262 -54.43 11.68 -33.34
N GLU A 263 -53.49 11.43 -32.41
CA GLU A 263 -52.61 10.24 -32.23
C GLU A 263 -51.88 9.61 -33.44
N THR A 264 -50.54 9.76 -33.47
CA THR A 264 -49.57 8.65 -33.64
C THR A 264 -48.19 9.09 -33.11
N ALA A 265 -47.60 8.32 -32.18
CA ALA A 265 -46.38 8.66 -31.45
C ALA A 265 -45.08 8.48 -32.27
N PRO A 266 -44.09 9.37 -32.07
CA PRO A 266 -42.70 8.95 -31.91
C PRO A 266 -42.04 9.60 -30.68
N GLN A 267 -41.28 8.80 -29.92
CA GLN A 267 -40.57 9.19 -28.70
C GLN A 267 -39.51 10.28 -28.95
N PRO A 268 -39.48 11.36 -28.14
CA PRO A 268 -38.29 12.20 -27.98
C PRO A 268 -37.50 11.79 -26.72
N ALA A 269 -36.20 11.61 -26.90
CA ALA A 269 -35.22 11.31 -25.86
C ALA A 269 -35.23 12.37 -24.74
N LEU A 270 -35.30 11.91 -23.50
CA LEU A 270 -35.16 12.76 -22.32
C LEU A 270 -33.69 13.19 -22.13
N PRO A 271 -33.42 14.47 -21.83
CA PRO A 271 -32.10 14.97 -21.48
C PRO A 271 -31.70 14.49 -20.08
N ALA A 272 -30.44 14.08 -19.93
CA ALA A 272 -29.86 13.63 -18.67
C ALA A 272 -29.88 14.76 -17.62
N ALA A 273 -30.60 14.53 -16.52
CA ALA A 273 -30.60 15.38 -15.33
C ALA A 273 -29.39 15.06 -14.42
N PRO A 274 -28.94 16.03 -13.60
CA PRO A 274 -27.63 15.99 -12.95
C PRO A 274 -27.66 15.14 -11.67
N GLU A 275 -26.65 14.28 -11.51
CA GLU A 275 -26.43 13.53 -10.27
C GLU A 275 -25.88 14.46 -9.18
N THR A 276 -26.75 14.95 -8.30
CA THR A 276 -26.35 15.49 -6.99
C THR A 276 -26.18 14.35 -6.00
N GLY A 277 -25.06 13.64 -6.12
CA GLY A 277 -24.56 12.74 -5.09
C GLY A 277 -23.80 13.52 -4.01
N LEU A 278 -24.13 13.24 -2.75
CA LEU A 278 -23.47 13.76 -1.54
C LEU A 278 -21.94 13.64 -1.67
N ALA A 279 -21.27 14.78 -1.88
CA ALA A 279 -19.82 14.84 -2.04
C ALA A 279 -19.13 14.91 -0.68
N HIS A 280 -18.60 13.79 -0.21
CA HIS A 280 -17.34 13.85 0.54
C HIS A 280 -16.31 14.59 -0.33
N PRO A 281 -15.47 15.50 0.20
CA PRO A 281 -14.44 16.15 -0.62
C PRO A 281 -13.55 15.08 -1.24
N LYS A 282 -13.82 14.76 -2.52
CA LYS A 282 -13.01 13.86 -3.33
C LYS A 282 -11.70 14.60 -3.52
N GLU A 283 -10.63 14.08 -2.92
CA GLU A 283 -9.28 14.52 -3.29
C GLU A 283 -9.18 14.52 -4.82
N PRO A 284 -8.67 15.60 -5.43
CA PRO A 284 -8.61 15.72 -6.88
C PRO A 284 -7.86 14.51 -7.46
N PRO A 285 -8.35 13.94 -8.57
CA PRO A 285 -7.77 12.75 -9.16
C PRO A 285 -6.30 13.02 -9.53
N ARG A 286 -5.42 12.07 -9.20
CA ARG A 286 -4.00 12.15 -9.55
C ARG A 286 -3.83 12.26 -11.06
N LYS A 287 -3.20 13.34 -11.51
CA LYS A 287 -3.02 13.65 -12.93
C LYS A 287 -1.93 12.76 -13.52
N ARG A 288 -2.17 12.28 -14.74
CA ARG A 288 -1.22 11.45 -15.51
C ARG A 288 -0.96 12.08 -16.86
N SER A 289 0.30 12.30 -17.19
CA SER A 289 0.69 12.87 -18.47
C SER A 289 2.04 12.34 -18.92
N LYS A 290 2.02 11.45 -19.93
CA LYS A 290 3.24 10.97 -20.58
C LYS A 290 4.01 12.12 -21.25
N ALA A 291 3.30 13.11 -21.79
CA ALA A 291 3.90 14.30 -22.39
C ALA A 291 4.69 15.11 -21.36
N HIS A 292 4.15 15.28 -20.15
CA HIS A 292 4.85 15.95 -19.05
C HIS A 292 6.11 15.18 -18.62
N LEU A 293 6.02 13.86 -18.44
CA LEU A 293 7.19 13.06 -18.08
C LEU A 293 8.30 13.10 -19.14
N LEU A 294 7.95 13.20 -20.43
CA LEU A 294 8.92 13.40 -21.51
C LEU A 294 9.52 14.81 -21.50
N PHE A 295 8.73 15.83 -21.20
CA PHE A 295 9.21 17.21 -21.00
C PHE A 295 10.21 17.28 -19.85
N VAL A 296 9.88 16.68 -18.68
CA VAL A 296 10.78 16.65 -17.51
C VAL A 296 12.10 15.94 -17.83
N ARG A 297 12.09 14.81 -18.56
CA ARG A 297 13.33 14.11 -18.95
C ARG A 297 14.27 14.92 -19.86
N LYS A 298 13.75 15.93 -20.56
CA LYS A 298 14.55 16.84 -21.40
C LYS A 298 15.21 17.97 -20.61
N GLN A 299 14.80 18.18 -19.36
CA GLN A 299 15.37 19.23 -18.50
C GLN A 299 16.71 18.76 -17.88
N PRO A 300 17.63 19.70 -17.60
CA PRO A 300 18.87 19.38 -16.91
C PRO A 300 18.62 18.97 -15.45
N CYS A 301 19.53 18.19 -14.87
CA CYS A 301 19.40 17.73 -13.50
C CYS A 301 19.38 18.91 -12.52
N LEU A 302 18.42 18.92 -11.57
CA LEU A 302 18.32 20.00 -10.60
C LEU A 302 19.56 20.19 -9.71
N VAL A 303 20.36 19.13 -9.51
CA VAL A 303 21.55 19.18 -8.64
C VAL A 303 22.80 19.59 -9.42
N CYS A 304 23.07 18.99 -10.57
CA CYS A 304 24.33 19.20 -11.30
C CYS A 304 24.19 19.76 -12.72
N GLN A 305 22.98 20.07 -13.16
CA GLN A 305 22.67 20.65 -14.47
C GLN A 305 23.08 19.80 -15.68
N ARG A 306 23.40 18.51 -15.48
CA ARG A 306 23.76 17.58 -16.57
C ARG A 306 22.54 16.86 -17.15
N ALA A 307 22.64 16.48 -18.42
CA ALA A 307 21.72 15.57 -19.12
C ALA A 307 22.48 14.29 -19.53
N PRO A 308 21.81 13.14 -19.77
CA PRO A 308 20.36 12.91 -19.71
C PRO A 308 19.81 12.75 -18.29
N CYS A 309 18.52 13.05 -18.12
CA CYS A 309 17.79 12.95 -16.85
C CYS A 309 16.59 12.01 -16.91
N ASP A 310 16.27 11.45 -15.76
CA ASP A 310 15.05 10.71 -15.50
C ASP A 310 14.04 11.59 -14.75
N ALA A 311 12.75 11.35 -15.00
CA ALA A 311 11.68 11.96 -14.22
C ALA A 311 11.56 11.25 -12.87
N HIS A 312 11.76 11.98 -11.78
CA HIS A 312 11.65 11.50 -10.41
C HIS A 312 10.36 12.03 -9.77
N HIS A 313 9.47 11.13 -9.32
CA HIS A 313 8.25 11.49 -8.58
C HIS A 313 8.54 11.78 -7.12
N LEU A 314 8.18 12.97 -6.64
CA LEU A 314 8.38 13.37 -5.26
C LEU A 314 7.41 12.62 -4.33
N LYS A 315 7.88 11.59 -3.63
CA LYS A 315 7.00 10.65 -2.91
C LYS A 315 6.28 11.28 -1.72
N PHE A 316 6.78 12.40 -1.24
CA PHE A 316 6.23 13.13 -0.09
C PHE A 316 5.28 14.26 -0.46
N ALA A 317 5.08 14.54 -1.76
CA ALA A 317 4.25 15.64 -2.24
C ALA A 317 2.74 15.36 -2.15
N GLN A 318 2.36 14.07 -2.09
CA GLN A 318 0.98 13.64 -1.89
C GLN A 318 0.91 12.48 -0.88
N PRO A 319 -0.18 12.36 -0.11
CA PRO A 319 -0.42 11.20 0.75
C PRO A 319 -0.30 9.90 -0.05
N ARG A 320 0.25 8.84 0.55
CA ARG A 320 0.34 7.54 -0.12
C ARG A 320 -1.08 6.98 -0.27
N ALA A 321 -1.48 6.67 -1.49
CA ALA A 321 -2.72 5.94 -1.76
C ALA A 321 -2.38 4.56 -2.34
N LEU A 322 -3.13 3.55 -1.92
CA LEU A 322 -2.92 2.15 -2.27
C LEU A 322 -2.75 1.98 -3.79
N GLY A 323 -1.60 1.42 -4.21
CA GLY A 323 -1.32 1.10 -5.62
C GLY A 323 -1.24 2.30 -6.59
N ARG A 324 -1.27 3.55 -6.11
CA ARG A 324 -1.23 4.75 -6.97
C ARG A 324 0.07 5.52 -6.75
N LYS A 325 0.85 5.71 -7.82
CA LYS A 325 2.02 6.60 -7.83
C LYS A 325 1.62 8.04 -7.50
N VAL A 326 2.53 8.87 -7.00
CA VAL A 326 2.27 10.32 -6.84
C VAL A 326 1.90 10.92 -8.21
N SER A 327 1.03 11.93 -8.24
CA SER A 327 0.63 12.65 -9.47
C SER A 327 1.85 13.08 -10.28
N ASP A 328 1.73 13.06 -11.61
CA ASP A 328 2.86 13.41 -12.50
C ASP A 328 3.25 14.90 -12.36
N GLU A 329 2.37 15.75 -11.81
CA GLU A 329 2.66 17.17 -11.50
C GLU A 329 3.73 17.37 -10.43
N PHE A 330 4.05 16.33 -9.65
CA PHE A 330 5.11 16.37 -8.65
C PHE A 330 6.34 15.62 -9.14
N THR A 331 6.79 15.90 -10.37
CA THR A 331 7.99 15.28 -10.94
C THR A 331 9.08 16.28 -11.24
N VAL A 332 10.33 15.86 -10.98
CA VAL A 332 11.54 16.68 -11.17
C VAL A 332 12.63 15.92 -11.95
N PRO A 333 13.51 16.63 -12.68
CA PRO A 333 14.59 16.01 -13.44
C PRO A 333 15.80 15.70 -12.55
N LEU A 334 16.21 14.43 -12.53
CA LEU A 334 17.46 13.99 -11.89
C LEU A 334 18.30 13.15 -12.85
N CYS A 335 19.60 13.40 -12.91
CA CYS A 335 20.51 12.50 -13.63
C CYS A 335 20.59 11.16 -12.90
N ARG A 336 20.99 10.10 -13.62
CA ARG A 336 21.01 8.74 -13.06
C ARG A 336 21.80 8.61 -11.76
N ALA A 337 22.92 9.32 -11.62
CA ALA A 337 23.75 9.31 -10.42
C ALA A 337 23.00 9.87 -9.18
N HIS A 338 22.47 11.09 -9.27
CA HIS A 338 21.71 11.70 -8.17
C HIS A 338 20.38 11.00 -7.93
N HIS A 339 19.74 10.46 -8.97
CA HIS A 339 18.53 9.67 -8.82
C HIS A 339 18.79 8.40 -7.99
N GLN A 340 19.90 7.70 -8.25
CA GLN A 340 20.31 6.54 -7.46
C GLN A 340 20.79 6.92 -6.05
N GLU A 341 21.50 8.03 -5.90
CA GLU A 341 21.92 8.55 -4.60
C GLU A 341 20.71 8.87 -3.71
N LEU A 342 19.69 9.54 -4.25
CA LEU A 342 18.44 9.82 -3.55
C LEU A 342 17.76 8.52 -3.10
N HIS A 343 17.66 7.50 -3.96
CA HIS A 343 17.07 6.21 -3.56
C HIS A 343 17.92 5.48 -2.51
N ARG A 344 19.27 5.58 -2.58
CA ARG A 344 20.17 5.01 -1.56
C ARG A 344 20.05 5.71 -0.21
N HIS A 345 19.82 7.03 -0.20
CA HIS A 345 19.61 7.80 1.02
C HIS A 345 18.30 7.43 1.73
N GLY A 346 17.28 6.99 0.98
CA GLY A 346 16.01 6.46 1.50
C GLY A 346 15.04 7.53 2.05
N ASN A 347 15.55 8.51 2.80
CA ASN A 347 14.78 9.67 3.25
C ASN A 347 14.87 10.81 2.23
N GLU A 348 13.87 10.89 1.35
CA GLU A 348 13.83 11.86 0.25
C GLU A 348 13.83 13.32 0.76
N ARG A 349 13.05 13.64 1.81
CA ARG A 349 12.98 15.01 2.35
C ARG A 349 14.32 15.48 2.89
N ALA A 350 15.01 14.62 3.63
CA ALA A 350 16.33 14.94 4.18
C ALA A 350 17.38 15.08 3.07
N TRP A 351 17.31 14.27 2.00
CA TRP A 351 18.22 14.39 0.86
C TRP A 351 18.06 15.74 0.14
N TRP A 352 16.83 16.17 -0.15
CA TRP A 352 16.57 17.48 -0.75
C TRP A 352 17.02 18.65 0.15
N ALA A 353 16.83 18.52 1.47
CA ALA A 353 17.31 19.50 2.43
C ALA A 353 18.85 19.59 2.44
N ASN A 354 19.55 18.46 2.38
CA ASN A 354 21.03 18.43 2.29
C ASN A 354 21.55 19.06 1.00
N MET A 355 20.82 18.87 -0.12
CA MET A 355 21.11 19.52 -1.40
C MET A 355 20.68 20.99 -1.44
N GLN A 356 20.05 21.50 -0.37
CA GLN A 356 19.53 22.86 -0.25
C GLN A 356 18.57 23.26 -1.39
N ILE A 357 17.80 22.31 -1.91
CA ILE A 357 16.85 22.52 -3.01
C ILE A 357 15.44 22.27 -2.48
N ALA A 358 14.52 23.19 -2.79
CA ALA A 358 13.08 22.99 -2.58
C ALA A 358 12.45 22.42 -3.87
N PRO A 359 12.18 21.10 -3.97
CA PRO A 359 11.76 20.49 -5.23
C PRO A 359 10.27 20.70 -5.56
N LEU A 360 9.43 21.03 -4.57
CA LEU A 360 7.99 21.23 -4.76
C LEU A 360 7.65 22.45 -5.65
N PRO A 361 8.19 23.67 -5.38
CA PRO A 361 8.03 24.80 -6.29
C PRO A 361 8.51 24.50 -7.71
N VAL A 362 9.67 23.85 -7.83
CA VAL A 362 10.23 23.49 -9.14
C VAL A 362 9.33 22.52 -9.91
N ALA A 363 8.76 21.51 -9.23
CA ALA A 363 7.81 20.59 -9.85
C ALA A 363 6.54 21.32 -10.34
N GLN A 364 6.05 22.29 -9.55
CA GLN A 364 4.92 23.12 -9.93
C GLN A 364 5.22 23.99 -11.16
N ASP A 365 6.38 24.65 -11.19
CA ASP A 365 6.82 25.46 -12.33
C ASP A 365 6.95 24.61 -13.61
N LEU A 366 7.54 23.41 -13.48
CA LEU A 366 7.65 22.44 -14.57
C LEU A 366 6.29 21.93 -15.04
N TRP A 367 5.32 21.77 -14.13
CA TRP A 367 3.96 21.37 -14.48
C TRP A 367 3.25 22.47 -15.28
N VAL A 368 3.38 23.73 -14.85
CA VAL A 368 2.81 24.90 -15.55
C VAL A 368 3.45 25.08 -16.93
N ALA A 369 4.78 24.96 -17.03
CA ALA A 369 5.52 25.09 -18.30
C ALA A 369 5.35 23.88 -19.25
N SER A 370 4.70 22.81 -18.78
CA SER A 370 4.54 21.58 -19.54
C SER A 370 3.56 21.73 -20.71
N PRO A 371 3.79 21.05 -21.86
CA PRO A 371 2.90 21.10 -23.02
C PRO A 371 1.45 20.64 -22.77
N VAL A 372 1.15 20.06 -21.61
CA VAL A 372 -0.22 19.68 -21.20
C VAL A 372 -1.14 20.86 -20.92
N HIS A 373 -0.60 22.07 -20.70
CA HIS A 373 -1.40 23.27 -20.44
C HIS A 373 -1.33 24.31 -21.56
N SER A 374 -0.58 24.05 -22.64
CA SER A 374 -0.59 24.91 -23.81
C SER A 374 -1.82 24.60 -24.67
N PRO A 375 -2.73 25.56 -24.95
CA PRO A 375 -3.91 25.35 -25.78
C PRO A 375 -3.61 25.25 -27.29
N SER A 376 -2.40 24.83 -27.67
CA SER A 376 -1.98 24.75 -29.07
C SER A 376 -0.94 23.65 -29.30
N SER A 377 -1.39 22.39 -29.27
CA SER A 377 -0.74 21.29 -30.00
C SER A 377 -1.65 20.05 -30.04
N ALA A 378 -2.93 20.22 -30.38
CA ALA A 378 -3.84 19.12 -30.72
C ALA A 378 -3.88 18.83 -32.23
N ALA A 379 -2.98 19.41 -33.02
CA ALA A 379 -2.85 19.12 -34.44
C ALA A 379 -1.40 18.73 -34.74
N VAL A 380 -1.25 17.76 -35.65
CA VAL A 380 -0.01 17.19 -36.18
C VAL A 380 0.62 16.08 -35.33
N LEU A 381 0.00 14.89 -35.37
CA LEU A 381 0.72 13.62 -35.60
C LEU A 381 -0.26 12.61 -36.23
N SER A 382 -0.64 12.87 -37.48
CA SER A 382 -1.11 11.84 -38.40
C SER A 382 -0.64 12.20 -39.80
N ALA A 383 0.59 11.79 -40.14
CA ALA A 383 1.04 11.58 -41.51
C ALA A 383 2.40 10.86 -41.50
N ALA A 384 2.32 9.57 -41.81
CA ALA A 384 3.24 8.76 -42.60
C ALA A 384 4.77 8.96 -42.51
N VAL A 385 5.39 7.87 -42.07
CA VAL A 385 6.77 7.42 -42.28
C VAL A 385 7.15 7.42 -43.77
N PRO A 386 8.32 7.94 -44.19
CA PRO A 386 8.90 7.61 -45.47
C PRO A 386 9.72 6.31 -45.34
N SER A 387 9.31 5.30 -46.10
CA SER A 387 9.98 4.01 -46.27
C SER A 387 11.38 4.21 -46.86
N ARG A 388 12.42 3.78 -46.13
CA ARG A 388 13.75 3.53 -46.70
C ARG A 388 13.85 2.04 -47.01
N THR A 389 13.72 1.66 -48.27
CA THR A 389 14.19 0.36 -48.76
C THR A 389 15.68 0.50 -49.06
N GLY A 390 16.50 -0.25 -48.32
CA GLY A 390 17.90 -0.46 -48.65
C GLY A 390 18.02 -1.43 -49.82
N GLU A 391 18.80 -1.00 -50.80
CA GLU A 391 19.35 -1.79 -51.90
C GLU A 391 20.57 -2.55 -51.35
N GLU A 392 20.62 -3.87 -51.55
CA GLU A 392 21.81 -4.67 -51.29
C GLU A 392 22.13 -5.46 -52.57
N ALA A 393 23.22 -5.09 -53.25
CA ALA A 393 23.94 -5.95 -54.19
C ALA A 393 25.32 -5.35 -54.50
N SER A 394 26.36 -5.93 -53.88
CA SER A 394 27.74 -5.92 -54.40
C SER A 394 27.84 -6.89 -55.61
N PRO A 395 29.02 -7.07 -56.22
CA PRO A 395 29.83 -6.14 -57.01
C PRO A 395 29.89 -6.59 -58.49
N LEU A 396 30.36 -5.70 -59.38
CA LEU A 396 31.29 -6.00 -60.48
C LEU A 396 31.86 -4.69 -61.04
#